data_AF-W2JZQ4-F1
#
_entry.id   AF-W2JZQ4-F1
#
_cell.length_a   1.000
_cell.length_b   1.000
_cell.length_c   1.000
_cell.angle_alpha   90.00
_cell.angle_beta   90.00
_cell.angle_gamma   90.00
#
_symmetry.space_group_name_H-M   'P 1'
#
loop_
_entity.id
_entity.type
_entity.pdbx_description
1 polymer ?
#
loop_
_entity_poly.entity_id
_entity_poly.type
_entity_poly.pdbx_seq_one_letter_code
_entity_poly.pdbx_strand_id
1 'polypeptide(L)'
;MEMVEETTPTEDYYAELYNLETLFKAPIGRQPKSKHMNLVIASQNLRGFAKKSRRKWISGWRRKRGQEMLDIIMVQDTALKNENEKDEIQEQWERVWQVTNSDNPLSFWTTASSNAAGMGILFSPHLRDKITPWQKESWTSRVMAVELNGWLLVNIYAPTQAKDKRQFFQDLEPWLKYHGSIVLGGDFNCVLRPERDRVVARRPSFAACESPELRQLMNRREFTDAIDLNHDLDDDREELNPLHHYTFWRKDGASRLDRFYVKGEAFNATQWVDVVDPAHDSDHQELRIVIKTKTDLNRIRTRIYYPIQSGRPQRVQAKIEEHLTILLDQFDEEGDLVNNWDNLVRNIQAMLVEVRQADRKQTQRYYQKLRSETRIPRETRAEIIQDREREAKLRAARSFGNSLRRSTEEIRRFYKKNSEWQRDQPISSIQPSPGHFYAADLPTEERMASEWNHI
;
A
#
# COMPACT_ATOMS: atom_id res chain seq x y z
N MET A 1 37.23 -0.94 46.02
CA MET A 1 37.34 -0.04 44.86
C MET A 1 36.59 -0.73 43.73
N GLU A 2 35.26 -0.61 43.77
CA GLU A 2 34.34 -1.22 42.80
C GLU A 2 33.89 -0.10 41.85
N MET A 3 34.10 -0.31 40.55
CA MET A 3 33.63 0.59 39.51
C MET A 3 32.19 0.21 39.16
N VAL A 4 31.29 1.18 39.31
CA VAL A 4 29.90 1.11 38.85
C VAL A 4 29.88 1.50 37.37
N GLU A 5 29.47 0.58 36.51
CA GLU A 5 29.17 0.86 35.09
C GLU A 5 27.81 1.56 34.98
N GLU A 6 27.82 2.85 34.63
CA GLU A 6 26.65 3.58 34.17
C GLU A 6 26.29 3.15 32.74
N THR A 7 25.13 2.49 32.60
CA THR A 7 24.53 2.21 31.30
C THR A 7 23.61 3.37 30.89
N THR A 8 24.01 4.17 29.92
CA THR A 8 23.14 5.18 29.30
C THR A 8 22.08 4.50 28.42
N PRO A 9 20.79 4.85 28.50
CA PRO A 9 19.77 4.33 27.59
C PRO A 9 19.95 4.98 26.20
N THR A 10 20.07 4.14 25.18
CA THR A 10 20.02 4.53 23.77
C THR A 10 18.62 5.04 23.42
N GLU A 11 18.44 6.37 23.45
CA GLU A 11 17.26 7.04 22.92
C GLU A 11 17.14 6.82 21.41
N ASP A 12 16.05 6.19 20.99
CA ASP A 12 15.73 5.89 19.59
C ASP A 12 15.24 7.15 18.85
N TYR A 13 16.20 7.99 18.44
CA TYR A 13 16.00 9.26 17.72
C TYR A 13 15.17 9.13 16.43
N TYR A 14 15.07 7.93 15.84
CA TYR A 14 14.35 7.71 14.58
C TYR A 14 12.82 7.66 14.76
N ALA A 15 12.33 7.29 15.95
CA ALA A 15 10.89 7.28 16.24
C ALA A 15 10.31 8.70 16.38
N GLU A 16 11.11 9.68 16.80
CA GLU A 16 10.66 11.05 17.02
C GLU A 16 10.59 11.88 15.71
N LEU A 17 11.47 11.61 14.74
CA LEU A 17 11.50 12.34 13.46
C LEU A 17 10.31 12.01 12.54
N TYR A 18 9.83 10.76 12.52
CA TYR A 18 8.76 10.34 11.61
C TYR A 18 7.34 10.74 12.07
N ASN A 19 7.15 11.08 13.35
CA ASN A 19 5.87 11.60 13.83
C ASN A 19 5.64 13.09 13.48
N LEU A 20 6.67 13.85 13.13
CA LEU A 20 6.55 15.28 12.79
C LEU A 20 5.76 15.52 11.50
N GLU A 21 5.90 14.64 10.50
CA GLU A 21 5.35 14.86 9.16
C GLU A 21 3.82 14.82 9.10
N THR A 22 3.18 14.00 9.95
CA THR A 22 1.71 13.91 10.04
C THR A 22 1.09 15.07 10.81
N LEU A 23 1.87 15.76 11.65
CA LEU A 23 1.40 16.76 12.59
C LEU A 23 1.29 18.17 11.99
N PHE A 24 2.06 18.52 10.95
CA PHE A 24 2.05 19.87 10.34
C PHE A 24 0.94 20.12 9.29
N LYS A 25 0.01 19.17 9.06
CA LYS A 25 -1.18 19.44 8.26
C LYS A 25 -2.18 20.26 9.08
N ALA A 26 -2.33 21.55 8.76
CA ALA A 26 -3.40 22.39 9.32
C ALA A 26 -4.79 21.81 8.99
N PRO A 27 -5.82 22.01 9.85
CA PRO A 27 -7.18 21.61 9.52
C PRO A 27 -7.72 22.56 8.44
N ILE A 28 -7.63 22.14 7.18
CA ILE A 28 -8.30 22.82 6.08
C ILE A 28 -9.80 22.61 6.28
N GLY A 29 -10.57 23.70 6.35
CA GLY A 29 -12.03 23.67 6.35
C GLY A 29 -12.52 22.84 5.17
N ARG A 30 -13.03 21.64 5.45
CA ARG A 30 -13.60 20.77 4.43
C ARG A 30 -15.06 21.19 4.24
N GLN A 31 -15.36 21.81 3.10
CA GLN A 31 -16.70 21.68 2.56
C GLN A 31 -17.02 20.18 2.36
N PRO A 32 -18.27 19.75 2.56
CA PRO A 32 -18.66 18.37 2.39
C PRO A 32 -18.69 18.06 0.89
N LYS A 33 -17.53 17.67 0.33
CA LYS A 33 -17.51 16.95 -0.95
C LYS A 33 -18.25 15.65 -0.71
N SER A 34 -19.30 15.36 -1.48
CA SER A 34 -19.94 14.05 -1.51
C SER A 34 -18.84 13.00 -1.72
N LYS A 35 -18.52 12.25 -0.68
CA LYS A 35 -17.48 11.22 -0.71
C LYS A 35 -18.05 10.04 -1.49
N HIS A 36 -17.89 10.03 -2.80
CA HIS A 36 -17.89 8.74 -3.50
C HIS A 36 -16.81 7.87 -2.84
N MET A 37 -17.22 6.74 -2.27
CA MET A 37 -16.28 5.80 -1.67
C MET A 37 -15.72 4.91 -2.78
N ASN A 38 -14.40 4.75 -2.77
CA ASN A 38 -13.72 3.83 -3.65
C ASN A 38 -13.56 2.48 -2.95
N LEU A 39 -13.71 1.40 -3.71
CA LEU A 39 -13.33 0.05 -3.33
C LEU A 39 -11.87 -0.17 -3.75
N VAL A 40 -11.03 -0.55 -2.79
CA VAL A 40 -9.60 -0.84 -3.04
C VAL A 40 -9.38 -2.34 -2.94
N ILE A 41 -8.98 -2.95 -4.06
CA ILE A 41 -8.68 -4.38 -4.15
C ILE A 41 -7.18 -4.54 -4.37
N ALA A 42 -6.53 -5.41 -3.58
CA ALA A 42 -5.13 -5.78 -3.75
C ALA A 42 -4.98 -7.22 -4.23
N SER A 43 -3.92 -7.49 -4.99
CA SER A 43 -3.43 -8.83 -5.30
C SER A 43 -1.98 -8.96 -4.85
N GLN A 44 -1.63 -10.08 -4.19
CA GLN A 44 -0.30 -10.32 -3.66
C GLN A 44 0.07 -11.81 -3.66
N ASN A 45 1.12 -12.16 -4.40
CA ASN A 45 1.79 -13.45 -4.24
C ASN A 45 2.69 -13.42 -2.98
N LEU A 46 2.49 -14.37 -2.05
CA LEU A 46 3.15 -14.40 -0.75
C LEU A 46 4.45 -15.20 -0.72
N ARG A 47 4.75 -15.98 -1.76
CA ARG A 47 5.88 -16.92 -1.80
C ARG A 47 5.93 -17.84 -0.58
N GLY A 48 4.78 -18.41 -0.21
CA GLY A 48 4.60 -19.25 0.96
C GLY A 48 4.16 -18.49 2.21
N PHE A 49 3.01 -18.88 2.78
CA PHE A 49 2.43 -18.24 3.97
C PHE A 49 2.80 -18.97 5.27
N ALA A 50 4.11 -19.06 5.51
CA ALA A 50 4.68 -19.78 6.65
C ALA A 50 4.23 -19.21 8.00
N LYS A 51 4.00 -20.08 9.00
CA LYS A 51 3.49 -19.70 10.34
C LYS A 51 4.23 -18.51 10.98
N LYS A 52 5.55 -18.43 10.80
CA LYS A 52 6.40 -17.34 11.31
C LYS A 52 6.19 -15.97 10.65
N SER A 53 5.72 -15.93 9.40
CA SER A 53 5.49 -14.67 8.65
C SER A 53 4.03 -14.20 8.69
N ARG A 54 3.07 -15.09 8.98
CA ARG A 54 1.62 -14.79 8.99
C ARG A 54 1.27 -13.51 9.75
N ARG A 55 1.76 -13.37 10.98
CA ARG A 55 1.49 -12.18 11.81
C ARG A 55 1.99 -10.89 11.17
N LYS A 56 3.16 -10.92 10.52
CA LYS A 56 3.74 -9.73 9.89
C LYS A 56 2.91 -9.31 8.68
N TRP A 57 2.58 -10.24 7.78
CA TRP A 57 1.67 -10.02 6.65
C TRP A 57 0.33 -9.43 7.08
N ILE A 58 -0.38 -10.11 7.98
CA ILE A 58 -1.69 -9.69 8.49
C ILE A 58 -1.61 -8.30 9.13
N SER A 59 -0.56 -8.05 9.93
CA SER A 59 -0.36 -6.74 10.54
C SER A 59 -0.02 -5.67 9.49
N GLY A 60 0.74 -6.01 8.45
CA GLY A 60 1.15 -5.10 7.39
C GLY A 60 -0.03 -4.63 6.56
N TRP A 61 -0.89 -5.56 6.11
CA TRP A 61 -2.13 -5.23 5.40
C TRP A 61 -3.06 -4.34 6.22
N ARG A 62 -3.12 -4.55 7.55
CA ARG A 62 -3.86 -3.64 8.42
C ARG A 62 -3.16 -2.29 8.63
N ARG A 63 -1.83 -2.26 8.70
CA ARG A 63 -1.05 -1.13 9.22
C ARG A 63 -0.54 -0.15 8.16
N LYS A 64 -0.53 -0.49 6.86
CA LYS A 64 0.09 0.34 5.80
C LYS A 64 -0.33 1.81 5.94
N ARG A 65 0.60 2.61 6.50
CA ARG A 65 0.37 3.97 6.98
C ARG A 65 0.30 4.90 5.77
N GLY A 66 -0.76 5.70 5.67
CA GLY A 66 -0.87 6.77 4.67
C GLY A 66 -1.55 6.40 3.35
N GLN A 67 -1.89 5.13 3.13
CA GLN A 67 -2.66 4.68 1.96
C GLN A 67 -4.12 4.38 2.34
N GLU A 68 -5.01 4.34 1.35
CA GLU A 68 -6.39 3.92 1.56
C GLU A 68 -6.43 2.48 2.12
N MET A 69 -7.36 2.24 3.04
CA MET A 69 -7.55 0.91 3.64
C MET A 69 -7.93 -0.09 2.53
N LEU A 70 -7.26 -1.23 2.49
CA LEU A 70 -7.61 -2.32 1.58
C LEU A 70 -8.98 -2.88 1.96
N ASP A 71 -9.90 -2.90 1.01
CA ASP A 71 -11.23 -3.43 1.23
C ASP A 71 -11.25 -4.94 0.93
N ILE A 72 -10.52 -5.38 -0.11
CA ILE A 72 -10.37 -6.79 -0.50
C ILE A 72 -8.90 -7.08 -0.80
N ILE A 73 -8.41 -8.25 -0.39
CA ILE A 73 -7.04 -8.71 -0.61
C ILE A 73 -7.09 -10.13 -1.18
N MET A 74 -6.65 -10.27 -2.43
CA MET A 74 -6.44 -11.55 -3.11
C MET A 74 -5.00 -11.99 -2.88
N VAL A 75 -4.80 -13.18 -2.35
CA VAL A 75 -3.45 -13.71 -2.08
C VAL A 75 -3.21 -15.02 -2.80
N GLN A 76 -1.97 -15.21 -3.27
CA GLN A 76 -1.51 -16.39 -3.99
C GLN A 76 -0.28 -17.01 -3.31
N ASP A 77 0.01 -18.27 -3.68
CA ASP A 77 1.12 -19.08 -3.16
C ASP A 77 1.12 -19.20 -1.62
N THR A 78 -0.03 -19.52 -1.04
CA THR A 78 -0.19 -19.61 0.43
C THR A 78 0.45 -20.88 1.01
N ALA A 79 0.50 -21.97 0.22
CA ALA A 79 1.04 -23.27 0.60
C ALA A 79 0.42 -23.91 1.87
N LEU A 80 -0.84 -23.59 2.19
CA LEU A 80 -1.57 -24.17 3.32
C LEU A 80 -1.94 -25.63 3.06
N LYS A 81 -1.70 -26.52 4.01
CA LYS A 81 -1.78 -27.98 3.80
C LYS A 81 -3.08 -28.63 4.26
N ASN A 82 -3.71 -28.11 5.30
CA ASN A 82 -4.86 -28.74 5.93
C ASN A 82 -5.89 -27.68 6.38
N GLU A 83 -7.09 -28.15 6.75
CA GLU A 83 -8.17 -27.27 7.22
C GLU A 83 -7.80 -26.55 8.51
N ASN A 84 -7.10 -27.20 9.45
CA ASN A 84 -6.66 -26.55 10.70
C ASN A 84 -5.83 -25.30 10.43
N GLU A 85 -4.94 -25.30 9.43
CA GLU A 85 -4.18 -24.10 9.07
C GLU A 85 -5.05 -22.99 8.50
N LYS A 86 -6.11 -23.34 7.74
CA LYS A 86 -7.06 -22.35 7.23
C LYS A 86 -7.86 -21.73 8.38
N ASP A 87 -8.36 -22.55 9.30
CA ASP A 87 -9.12 -22.11 10.47
C ASP A 87 -8.25 -21.19 11.34
N GLU A 88 -7.01 -21.60 11.63
CA GLU A 88 -6.04 -20.77 12.36
C GLU A 88 -5.85 -19.39 11.73
N ILE A 89 -5.76 -19.31 10.40
CA ILE A 89 -5.53 -18.06 9.66
C ILE A 89 -6.80 -17.21 9.61
N GLN A 90 -7.94 -17.83 9.36
CA GLN A 90 -9.25 -17.18 9.36
C GLN A 90 -9.49 -16.50 10.71
N GLU A 91 -9.30 -17.24 11.80
CA GLU A 91 -9.40 -16.70 13.15
C GLU A 91 -8.39 -15.57 13.41
N GLN A 92 -7.15 -15.71 12.92
CA GLN A 92 -6.15 -14.64 13.06
C GLN A 92 -6.60 -13.35 12.37
N TRP A 93 -7.17 -13.45 11.17
CA TRP A 93 -7.70 -12.29 10.44
C TRP A 93 -8.89 -11.68 11.17
N GLU A 94 -9.82 -12.49 11.67
CA GLU A 94 -10.99 -12.03 12.43
C GLU A 94 -10.60 -11.36 13.75
N ARG A 95 -9.62 -11.91 14.48
CA ARG A 95 -9.06 -11.32 15.70
C ARG A 95 -8.46 -9.94 15.44
N VAL A 96 -7.84 -9.73 14.28
CA VAL A 96 -7.27 -8.43 13.89
C VAL A 96 -8.35 -7.36 13.73
N TRP A 97 -9.58 -7.77 13.42
CA TRP A 97 -10.74 -6.90 13.32
C TRP A 97 -11.66 -6.95 14.55
N GLN A 98 -11.29 -7.72 15.58
CA GLN A 98 -12.05 -7.92 16.82
C GLN A 98 -13.47 -8.43 16.56
N VAL A 99 -13.55 -9.38 15.63
CA VAL A 99 -14.77 -10.06 15.26
C VAL A 99 -14.81 -11.38 16.00
N THR A 100 -15.91 -11.63 16.69
CA THR A 100 -16.19 -12.87 17.42
C THR A 100 -17.48 -13.47 16.88
N ASN A 101 -17.52 -14.80 16.70
CA ASN A 101 -18.73 -15.58 16.37
C ASN A 101 -19.58 -14.98 15.25
N SER A 102 -19.13 -15.14 14.00
CA SER A 102 -19.83 -14.65 12.82
C SER A 102 -20.19 -15.80 11.89
N ASP A 103 -21.44 -15.84 11.42
CA ASP A 103 -21.90 -16.85 10.45
C ASP A 103 -21.17 -16.72 9.10
N ASN A 104 -20.73 -15.50 8.77
CA ASN A 104 -19.93 -15.21 7.58
C ASN A 104 -18.48 -14.90 7.97
N PRO A 105 -17.47 -15.66 7.50
CA PRO A 105 -16.07 -15.42 7.83
C PRO A 105 -15.55 -14.16 7.14
N LEU A 106 -14.41 -13.61 7.59
CA LEU A 106 -13.75 -12.45 6.94
C LEU A 106 -12.70 -12.80 5.89
N SER A 107 -12.48 -14.09 5.66
CA SER A 107 -11.54 -14.57 4.66
C SER A 107 -11.89 -15.99 4.23
N PHE A 108 -11.59 -16.31 2.98
CA PHE A 108 -11.70 -17.66 2.43
C PHE A 108 -10.33 -18.14 1.97
N TRP A 109 -10.08 -19.45 2.08
CA TRP A 109 -8.76 -20.06 1.80
C TRP A 109 -8.89 -21.42 1.13
N THR A 110 -7.91 -21.79 0.30
CA THR A 110 -7.81 -23.11 -0.34
C THR A 110 -6.60 -23.87 0.18
N THR A 111 -6.69 -25.20 0.27
CA THR A 111 -5.53 -26.06 0.58
C THR A 111 -4.72 -26.32 -0.68
N ALA A 112 -3.44 -26.63 -0.51
CA ALA A 112 -2.50 -26.98 -1.56
C ALA A 112 -1.82 -28.31 -1.23
N SER A 113 -1.93 -29.27 -2.14
CA SER A 113 -1.20 -30.55 -2.03
C SER A 113 0.32 -30.34 -2.15
N SER A 114 0.75 -29.46 -3.05
CA SER A 114 2.16 -29.08 -3.24
C SER A 114 2.53 -27.83 -2.44
N ASN A 115 3.84 -27.53 -2.35
CA ASN A 115 4.34 -26.29 -1.74
C ASN A 115 4.25 -25.08 -2.69
N ALA A 116 3.64 -25.24 -3.86
CA ALA A 116 3.63 -24.25 -4.95
C ALA A 116 2.20 -24.04 -5.49
N ALA A 117 1.26 -23.77 -4.58
CA ALA A 117 -0.14 -23.50 -4.84
C ALA A 117 -0.81 -22.94 -3.56
N GLY A 118 -2.12 -22.69 -3.63
CA GLY A 118 -2.92 -22.25 -2.50
C GLY A 118 -3.16 -20.74 -2.56
N MET A 119 -4.36 -20.35 -2.15
CA MET A 119 -4.85 -18.99 -2.33
C MET A 119 -5.75 -18.58 -1.17
N GLY A 120 -6.02 -17.28 -1.11
CA GLY A 120 -7.03 -16.74 -0.23
C GLY A 120 -7.65 -15.45 -0.77
N ILE A 121 -8.83 -15.13 -0.26
CA ILE A 121 -9.47 -13.82 -0.44
C ILE A 121 -9.87 -13.33 0.94
N LEU A 122 -9.30 -12.21 1.37
CA LEU A 122 -9.57 -11.55 2.65
C LEU A 122 -10.34 -10.26 2.38
N PHE A 123 -11.20 -9.86 3.30
CA PHE A 123 -11.95 -8.63 3.16
C PHE A 123 -12.11 -7.90 4.49
N SER A 124 -12.35 -6.60 4.37
CA SER A 124 -12.61 -5.72 5.50
C SER A 124 -14.02 -5.96 6.08
N PRO A 125 -14.22 -5.73 7.39
CA PRO A 125 -15.48 -6.10 8.07
C PRO A 125 -16.76 -5.51 7.46
N HIS A 126 -16.67 -4.30 6.89
CA HIS A 126 -17.81 -3.62 6.28
C HIS A 126 -18.31 -4.24 4.96
N LEU A 127 -17.56 -5.20 4.40
CA LEU A 127 -17.96 -5.97 3.22
C LEU A 127 -18.52 -7.36 3.56
N ARG A 128 -18.48 -7.78 4.83
CA ARG A 128 -18.82 -9.15 5.25
C ARG A 128 -20.15 -9.62 4.67
N ASP A 129 -21.21 -8.85 4.88
CA ASP A 129 -22.57 -9.26 4.50
C ASP A 129 -22.88 -8.99 3.02
N LYS A 130 -21.90 -8.47 2.26
CA LYS A 130 -22.01 -8.14 0.84
C LYS A 130 -21.24 -9.11 -0.06
N ILE A 131 -20.43 -9.97 0.53
CA ILE A 131 -19.56 -10.92 -0.18
C ILE A 131 -20.17 -12.31 -0.06
N THR A 132 -20.31 -12.99 -1.20
CA THR A 132 -20.76 -14.38 -1.27
C THR A 132 -19.74 -15.24 -2.02
N PRO A 133 -19.36 -16.42 -1.51
CA PRO A 133 -18.57 -17.38 -2.29
C PRO A 133 -19.27 -17.75 -3.60
N TRP A 134 -18.54 -17.71 -4.71
CA TRP A 134 -19.08 -18.11 -6.02
C TRP A 134 -18.58 -19.51 -6.40
N GLN A 135 -19.50 -20.43 -6.66
CA GLN A 135 -19.21 -21.85 -7.01
C GLN A 135 -18.10 -22.44 -6.12
N LYS A 136 -18.29 -22.41 -4.80
CA LYS A 136 -17.29 -22.81 -3.82
C LYS A 136 -16.78 -24.24 -4.03
N GLU A 137 -17.65 -25.13 -4.48
CA GLU A 137 -17.37 -26.50 -4.87
C GLU A 137 -16.41 -26.64 -6.06
N SER A 138 -16.33 -25.61 -6.91
CA SER A 138 -15.43 -25.57 -8.06
C SER A 138 -14.06 -24.96 -7.72
N TRP A 139 -13.86 -24.44 -6.50
CA TRP A 139 -12.60 -23.82 -6.10
C TRP A 139 -11.45 -24.81 -6.12
N THR A 140 -10.29 -24.34 -6.58
CA THR A 140 -9.06 -25.12 -6.62
C THR A 140 -7.95 -24.36 -5.90
N SER A 141 -6.79 -25.00 -5.72
CA SER A 141 -5.59 -24.33 -5.21
C SER A 141 -5.03 -23.22 -6.13
N ARG A 142 -5.70 -22.93 -7.25
CA ARG A 142 -5.28 -21.97 -8.30
C ARG A 142 -6.38 -21.05 -8.84
N VAL A 143 -7.66 -21.32 -8.55
CA VAL A 143 -8.80 -20.45 -8.89
C VAL A 143 -9.83 -20.45 -7.76
N MET A 144 -10.26 -19.26 -7.34
CA MET A 144 -11.35 -19.06 -6.39
C MET A 144 -12.02 -17.72 -6.71
N ALA A 145 -13.31 -17.62 -6.43
CA ALA A 145 -14.04 -16.40 -6.75
C ALA A 145 -15.09 -16.08 -5.70
N VAL A 146 -15.36 -14.79 -5.54
CA VAL A 146 -16.44 -14.26 -4.73
C VAL A 146 -17.25 -13.25 -5.53
N GLU A 147 -18.53 -13.12 -5.19
CA GLU A 147 -19.40 -12.08 -5.74
C GLU A 147 -19.54 -10.93 -4.75
N LEU A 148 -19.55 -9.71 -5.28
CA LEU A 148 -19.82 -8.47 -4.53
C LEU A 148 -20.63 -7.52 -5.41
N ASN A 149 -21.85 -7.18 -4.98
CA ASN A 149 -22.74 -6.25 -5.68
C ASN A 149 -22.91 -6.56 -7.19
N GLY A 150 -22.97 -7.83 -7.56
CA GLY A 150 -23.10 -8.26 -8.96
C GLY A 150 -21.79 -8.28 -9.76
N TRP A 151 -20.65 -7.96 -9.15
CA TRP A 151 -19.33 -8.16 -9.74
C TRP A 151 -18.77 -9.52 -9.31
N LEU A 152 -18.18 -10.24 -10.26
CA LEU A 152 -17.39 -11.43 -9.96
C LEU A 152 -15.93 -11.04 -9.75
N LEU A 153 -15.39 -11.32 -8.56
CA LEU A 153 -14.00 -11.14 -8.23
C LEU A 153 -13.30 -12.50 -8.28
N VAL A 154 -12.46 -12.71 -9.28
CA VAL A 154 -11.77 -13.97 -9.51
C VAL A 154 -10.30 -13.80 -9.14
N ASN A 155 -9.83 -14.57 -8.16
CA ASN A 155 -8.43 -14.68 -7.79
C ASN A 155 -7.82 -15.91 -8.48
N ILE A 156 -6.68 -15.72 -9.16
CA ILE A 156 -5.96 -16.81 -9.82
C ILE A 156 -4.49 -16.91 -9.41
N TYR A 157 -3.96 -18.13 -9.51
CA TYR A 157 -2.54 -18.42 -9.45
C TYR A 157 -2.14 -19.44 -10.52
N ALA A 158 -1.78 -18.93 -11.71
CA ALA A 158 -1.52 -19.77 -12.87
C ALA A 158 -0.27 -20.66 -12.66
N PRO A 159 -0.23 -21.87 -13.24
CA PRO A 159 0.96 -22.72 -13.20
C PRO A 159 2.17 -22.09 -13.93
N THR A 160 3.38 -22.44 -13.49
CA THR A 160 4.62 -22.01 -14.16
C THR A 160 4.92 -22.81 -15.42
N GLN A 161 4.61 -24.11 -15.42
CA GLN A 161 4.86 -25.01 -16.55
C GLN A 161 3.96 -24.70 -17.75
N ALA A 162 4.54 -24.62 -18.95
CA ALA A 162 3.84 -24.19 -20.16
C ALA A 162 2.62 -25.06 -20.50
N LYS A 163 2.75 -26.39 -20.37
CA LYS A 163 1.66 -27.35 -20.64
C LYS A 163 0.48 -27.13 -19.71
N ASP A 164 0.75 -27.08 -18.40
CA ASP A 164 -0.29 -26.92 -17.37
C ASP A 164 -0.95 -25.55 -17.46
N LYS A 165 -0.17 -24.51 -17.78
CA LYS A 165 -0.64 -23.14 -17.98
C LYS A 165 -1.61 -23.03 -19.15
N ARG A 166 -1.32 -23.69 -20.27
CA ARG A 166 -2.22 -23.75 -21.43
C ARG A 166 -3.58 -24.34 -21.05
N GLN A 167 -3.57 -25.49 -20.38
CA GLN A 167 -4.81 -26.14 -19.93
C GLN A 167 -5.56 -25.26 -18.92
N PHE A 168 -4.84 -24.69 -17.95
CA PHE A 168 -5.40 -23.81 -16.93
C PHE A 168 -6.20 -22.63 -17.52
N PHE A 169 -5.68 -21.94 -18.52
CA PHE A 169 -6.41 -20.82 -19.13
C PHE A 169 -7.59 -21.27 -20.00
N GLN A 170 -7.55 -22.48 -20.57
CA GLN A 170 -8.73 -23.06 -21.24
C GLN A 170 -9.83 -23.38 -20.22
N ASP A 171 -9.46 -23.92 -19.07
CA ASP A 171 -10.36 -24.28 -17.98
C ASP A 171 -10.92 -23.07 -17.20
N LEU A 172 -10.36 -21.87 -17.42
CA LEU A 172 -10.87 -20.63 -16.83
C LEU A 172 -12.13 -20.11 -17.55
N GLU A 173 -12.35 -20.51 -18.81
CA GLU A 173 -13.48 -20.06 -19.64
C GLU A 173 -14.86 -20.21 -18.97
N PRO A 174 -15.19 -21.31 -18.26
CA PRO A 174 -16.49 -21.47 -17.61
C PRO A 174 -16.75 -20.49 -16.48
N TRP A 175 -15.71 -19.98 -15.83
CA TRP A 175 -15.79 -18.98 -14.77
C TRP A 175 -16.17 -17.61 -15.34
N LEU A 176 -15.68 -17.29 -16.53
CA LEU A 176 -15.75 -15.94 -17.09
C LEU A 176 -16.92 -15.73 -18.05
N LYS A 177 -17.55 -16.81 -18.54
CA LYS A 177 -18.54 -16.73 -19.62
C LYS A 177 -19.90 -16.16 -19.22
N TYR A 178 -20.32 -16.33 -17.96
CA TYR A 178 -21.68 -16.02 -17.53
C TYR A 178 -21.83 -14.69 -16.78
N HIS A 179 -20.73 -13.99 -16.53
CA HIS A 179 -20.75 -12.74 -15.78
C HIS A 179 -20.52 -11.54 -16.68
N GLY A 180 -21.40 -10.54 -16.53
CA GLY A 180 -21.33 -9.29 -17.27
C GLY A 180 -20.27 -8.32 -16.74
N SER A 181 -19.94 -8.39 -15.44
CA SER A 181 -18.96 -7.53 -14.77
C SER A 181 -17.99 -8.37 -13.95
N ILE A 182 -16.68 -8.28 -14.27
CA ILE A 182 -15.66 -9.15 -13.69
C ILE A 182 -14.40 -8.34 -13.37
N VAL A 183 -13.81 -8.61 -12.19
CA VAL A 183 -12.44 -8.26 -11.82
C VAL A 183 -11.65 -9.56 -11.68
N LEU A 184 -10.78 -9.84 -12.65
CA LEU A 184 -9.90 -11.01 -12.66
C LEU A 184 -8.51 -10.57 -12.24
N GLY A 185 -8.07 -10.95 -11.04
CA GLY A 185 -6.80 -10.57 -10.44
C GLY A 185 -5.95 -11.76 -10.03
N GLY A 186 -4.63 -11.58 -9.97
CA GLY A 186 -3.74 -12.61 -9.47
C GLY A 186 -2.39 -12.65 -10.17
N ASP A 187 -1.67 -13.73 -9.93
CA ASP A 187 -0.40 -14.05 -10.59
C ASP A 187 -0.66 -14.97 -11.79
N PHE A 188 -0.43 -14.44 -12.99
CA PHE A 188 -0.66 -15.14 -14.25
C PHE A 188 0.55 -15.96 -14.69
N ASN A 189 1.68 -15.87 -13.97
CA ASN A 189 2.93 -16.58 -14.23
C ASN A 189 3.37 -16.52 -15.71
N CYS A 190 3.03 -15.44 -16.43
CA CYS A 190 3.38 -15.26 -17.83
C CYS A 190 3.52 -13.80 -18.21
N VAL A 191 4.42 -13.57 -19.16
CA VAL A 191 4.67 -12.28 -19.79
C VAL A 191 3.95 -12.24 -21.14
N LEU A 192 2.94 -11.37 -21.24
CA LEU A 192 2.13 -11.25 -22.46
C LEU A 192 2.72 -10.32 -23.51
N ARG A 193 3.27 -9.17 -23.13
CA ARG A 193 3.93 -8.23 -24.06
C ARG A 193 5.40 -8.10 -23.67
N PRO A 194 6.30 -8.98 -24.11
CA PRO A 194 7.67 -9.04 -23.59
C PRO A 194 8.45 -7.73 -23.67
N GLU A 195 8.22 -6.91 -24.71
CA GLU A 195 8.86 -5.59 -24.82
C GLU A 195 8.45 -4.62 -23.70
N ARG A 196 7.26 -4.79 -23.12
CA ARG A 196 6.73 -3.95 -22.05
C ARG A 196 6.87 -4.61 -20.69
N ASP A 197 6.51 -5.88 -20.63
CA ASP A 197 6.24 -6.62 -19.40
C ASP A 197 7.46 -7.39 -18.87
N ARG A 198 8.63 -7.29 -19.54
CA ARG A 198 9.87 -7.91 -19.05
C ARG A 198 11.12 -7.13 -19.43
N VAL A 199 12.01 -6.99 -18.45
CA VAL A 199 13.37 -6.51 -18.63
C VAL A 199 14.36 -7.58 -18.15
N VAL A 200 15.39 -7.84 -18.96
CA VAL A 200 16.51 -8.73 -18.64
C VAL A 200 17.80 -7.98 -18.93
N ALA A 201 18.75 -7.98 -17.99
CA ALA A 201 20.01 -7.24 -18.12
C ALA A 201 19.80 -5.76 -18.50
N ARG A 202 18.80 -5.11 -17.90
CA ARG A 202 18.40 -3.71 -18.14
C ARG A 202 17.91 -3.41 -19.56
N ARG A 203 17.53 -4.42 -20.34
CA ARG A 203 16.93 -4.26 -21.68
C ARG A 203 15.56 -4.92 -21.76
N PRO A 204 14.62 -4.35 -22.52
CA PRO A 204 13.37 -5.02 -22.87
C PRO A 204 13.61 -6.40 -23.47
N SER A 205 12.73 -7.35 -23.13
CA SER A 205 12.77 -8.69 -23.70
C SER A 205 12.07 -8.70 -25.08
N PHE A 206 12.73 -9.24 -26.09
CA PHE A 206 12.12 -9.47 -27.42
C PHE A 206 11.67 -10.93 -27.62
N ALA A 207 11.58 -11.70 -26.54
CA ALA A 207 11.02 -13.04 -26.57
C ALA A 207 9.56 -13.02 -27.07
N ALA A 208 9.04 -14.17 -27.48
CA ALA A 208 7.63 -14.31 -27.83
C ALA A 208 6.72 -14.28 -26.59
N CYS A 209 5.43 -14.01 -26.80
CA CYS A 209 4.38 -14.10 -25.78
C CYS A 209 4.40 -15.47 -25.10
N GLU A 210 4.45 -15.51 -23.76
CA GLU A 210 4.55 -16.76 -23.01
C GLU A 210 3.21 -17.51 -22.87
N SER A 211 2.08 -16.84 -23.15
CA SER A 211 0.77 -17.50 -23.20
C SER A 211 -0.15 -16.86 -24.26
N PRO A 212 -0.13 -17.38 -25.50
CA PRO A 212 -1.10 -17.03 -26.52
C PRO A 212 -2.55 -17.32 -26.09
N GLU A 213 -2.77 -18.36 -25.27
CA GLU A 213 -4.10 -18.78 -24.83
C GLU A 213 -4.73 -17.76 -23.89
N LEU A 214 -3.97 -17.22 -22.94
CA LEU A 214 -4.46 -16.12 -22.10
C LEU A 214 -4.80 -14.90 -22.95
N ARG A 215 -3.93 -14.53 -23.90
CA ARG A 215 -4.19 -13.40 -24.81
C ARG A 215 -5.49 -13.62 -25.61
N GLN A 216 -5.69 -14.81 -26.16
CA GLN A 216 -6.90 -15.16 -26.89
C GLN A 216 -8.13 -15.13 -25.99
N LEU A 217 -8.02 -15.62 -24.75
CA LEU A 217 -9.10 -15.60 -23.76
C LEU A 217 -9.51 -14.16 -23.44
N MET A 218 -8.56 -13.28 -23.14
CA MET A 218 -8.82 -11.87 -22.84
C MET A 218 -9.48 -11.18 -24.04
N ASN A 219 -8.98 -11.39 -25.26
CA ASN A 219 -9.57 -10.81 -26.47
C ASN A 219 -10.99 -11.33 -26.74
N ARG A 220 -11.21 -12.64 -26.68
CA ARG A 220 -12.52 -13.27 -26.95
C ARG A 220 -13.59 -12.84 -25.94
N ARG A 221 -13.17 -12.57 -24.70
CA ARG A 221 -14.06 -12.19 -23.60
C ARG A 221 -14.07 -10.69 -23.31
N GLU A 222 -13.40 -9.90 -24.15
CA GLU A 222 -13.35 -8.43 -24.10
C GLU A 222 -12.84 -7.91 -22.73
N PHE A 223 -11.85 -8.59 -22.16
CA PHE A 223 -11.16 -8.11 -20.97
C PHE A 223 -10.12 -7.05 -21.35
N THR A 224 -10.04 -6.00 -20.53
CA THR A 224 -8.98 -5.00 -20.62
C THR A 224 -8.00 -5.16 -19.47
N ASP A 225 -6.70 -5.08 -19.76
CA ASP A 225 -5.65 -5.02 -18.74
C ASP A 225 -5.79 -3.67 -18.02
N ALA A 226 -6.07 -3.68 -16.72
CA ALA A 226 -6.44 -2.48 -15.99
C ALA A 226 -5.30 -1.44 -15.94
N ILE A 227 -4.04 -1.85 -16.15
CA ILE A 227 -2.92 -0.91 -16.28
C ILE A 227 -3.04 -0.04 -17.54
N ASP A 228 -3.68 -0.57 -18.60
CA ASP A 228 -3.89 0.15 -19.86
C ASP A 228 -4.94 1.27 -19.67
N LEU A 229 -5.71 1.26 -18.57
CA LEU A 229 -6.69 2.29 -18.20
C LEU A 229 -6.09 3.50 -17.47
N ASN A 230 -4.85 3.38 -16.97
CA ASN A 230 -4.16 4.49 -16.31
C ASN A 230 -3.65 5.57 -17.30
N HIS A 231 -3.84 5.36 -18.60
CA HIS A 231 -3.41 6.30 -19.62
C HIS A 231 -4.52 7.33 -19.88
N ASP A 232 -4.34 8.54 -19.35
CA ASP A 232 -5.02 9.72 -19.88
C ASP A 232 -4.61 9.90 -21.35
N LEU A 233 -5.60 10.18 -22.21
CA LEU A 233 -5.53 10.24 -23.66
C LEU A 233 -4.60 11.33 -24.24
N ASP A 234 -3.79 12.01 -23.41
CA ASP A 234 -3.01 13.19 -23.78
C ASP A 234 -1.47 13.02 -23.68
N ASP A 235 -0.96 11.88 -23.20
CA ASP A 235 0.49 11.60 -23.16
C ASP A 235 0.83 10.40 -24.06
N ASP A 236 0.86 10.66 -25.37
CA ASP A 236 1.48 9.78 -26.33
C ASP A 236 2.97 9.61 -25.98
N ARG A 237 3.29 8.45 -25.37
CA ARG A 237 4.63 7.82 -25.30
C ARG A 237 5.58 8.24 -24.16
N GLU A 238 5.12 8.50 -22.94
CA GLU A 238 6.04 8.31 -21.80
C GLU A 238 6.19 6.81 -21.52
N GLU A 239 7.40 6.28 -21.74
CA GLU A 239 7.78 4.92 -21.34
C GLU A 239 7.43 4.71 -19.86
N LEU A 240 6.47 3.81 -19.60
CA LEU A 240 6.04 3.47 -18.23
C LEU A 240 7.27 3.15 -17.38
N ASN A 241 7.48 3.93 -16.32
CA ASN A 241 8.57 3.67 -15.38
C ASN A 241 8.48 2.21 -14.91
N PRO A 242 9.54 1.38 -15.07
CA PRO A 242 9.65 0.01 -14.58
C PRO A 242 9.13 -0.19 -13.15
N LEU A 243 9.40 0.78 -12.27
CA LEU A 243 9.01 0.73 -10.85
C LEU A 243 7.49 0.82 -10.64
N HIS A 244 6.74 1.31 -11.63
CA HIS A 244 5.30 1.54 -11.51
C HIS A 244 4.45 0.42 -12.12
N HIS A 245 5.06 -0.61 -12.75
CA HIS A 245 4.30 -1.68 -13.40
C HIS A 245 4.90 -3.09 -13.28
N TYR A 246 6.20 -3.25 -12.99
CA TYR A 246 6.75 -4.59 -12.74
C TYR A 246 6.41 -5.08 -11.35
N THR A 247 5.91 -6.31 -11.29
CA THR A 247 5.45 -6.91 -10.04
C THR A 247 6.44 -7.93 -9.52
N PHE A 248 7.27 -8.54 -10.35
CA PHE A 248 8.23 -9.57 -9.95
C PHE A 248 9.67 -9.15 -10.23
N TRP A 249 10.54 -9.24 -9.22
CA TRP A 249 11.91 -8.73 -9.29
C TRP A 249 12.94 -9.84 -9.02
N ARG A 250 13.98 -9.88 -9.86
CA ARG A 250 15.19 -10.70 -9.70
C ARG A 250 16.42 -9.82 -9.76
N LYS A 251 17.57 -10.39 -9.41
CA LYS A 251 18.87 -9.69 -9.40
C LYS A 251 19.15 -8.94 -10.72
N ASP A 252 18.88 -9.59 -11.86
CA ASP A 252 19.26 -9.09 -13.18
C ASP A 252 18.06 -8.84 -14.11
N GLY A 253 16.86 -8.71 -13.55
CA GLY A 253 15.67 -8.49 -14.36
C GLY A 253 14.38 -8.35 -13.56
N ALA A 254 13.34 -7.89 -14.25
CA ALA A 254 12.01 -7.70 -13.68
C ALA A 254 10.95 -8.17 -14.68
N SER A 255 9.78 -8.56 -14.18
CA SER A 255 8.65 -8.98 -15.02
C SER A 255 7.32 -8.56 -14.40
N ARG A 256 6.33 -8.32 -15.25
CA ARG A 256 4.94 -8.08 -14.83
C ARG A 256 4.13 -9.37 -14.97
N LEU A 257 4.04 -10.09 -13.85
CA LEU A 257 3.35 -11.38 -13.76
C LEU A 257 1.96 -11.23 -13.12
N ASP A 258 1.82 -10.29 -12.20
CA ASP A 258 0.58 -10.00 -11.49
C ASP A 258 -0.21 -8.92 -12.23
N ARG A 259 -1.52 -9.16 -12.42
CA ARG A 259 -2.38 -8.28 -13.22
C ARG A 259 -3.79 -8.20 -12.67
N PHE A 260 -4.48 -7.13 -13.05
CA PHE A 260 -5.94 -7.08 -13.02
C PHE A 260 -6.45 -6.96 -14.45
N TYR A 261 -7.38 -7.82 -14.82
CA TYR A 261 -8.20 -7.68 -16.01
C TYR A 261 -9.63 -7.35 -15.59
N VAL A 262 -10.21 -6.36 -16.26
CA VAL A 262 -11.56 -5.87 -15.94
C VAL A 262 -12.47 -5.96 -17.16
N LYS A 263 -13.75 -6.20 -16.91
CA LYS A 263 -14.81 -6.28 -17.91
C LYS A 263 -16.11 -5.66 -17.39
N GLY A 264 -16.89 -5.05 -18.27
CA GLY A 264 -18.25 -4.60 -17.98
C GLY A 264 -18.31 -3.38 -17.06
N GLU A 265 -19.12 -3.44 -16.00
CA GLU A 265 -19.23 -2.33 -15.05
C GLU A 265 -17.90 -2.08 -14.32
N ALA A 266 -17.16 -3.14 -13.97
CA ALA A 266 -15.85 -3.02 -13.33
C ALA A 266 -14.85 -2.23 -14.19
N PHE A 267 -14.90 -2.39 -15.53
CA PHE A 267 -14.10 -1.62 -16.47
C PHE A 267 -14.42 -0.11 -16.35
N ASN A 268 -15.70 0.27 -16.45
CA ASN A 268 -16.13 1.67 -16.38
C ASN A 268 -15.89 2.31 -14.99
N ALA A 269 -15.90 1.49 -13.95
CA ALA A 269 -15.74 1.92 -12.58
C ALA A 269 -14.28 2.01 -12.14
N THR A 270 -13.36 1.36 -12.86
CA THR A 270 -11.92 1.41 -12.55
C THR A 270 -11.45 2.86 -12.63
N GLN A 271 -10.73 3.30 -11.60
CA GLN A 271 -10.21 4.66 -11.50
C GLN A 271 -8.71 4.67 -11.79
N TRP A 272 -7.95 3.80 -11.11
CA TRP A 272 -6.53 3.61 -11.40
C TRP A 272 -6.01 2.29 -10.81
N VAL A 273 -4.79 1.93 -11.23
CA VAL A 273 -4.01 0.78 -10.76
C VAL A 273 -2.65 1.24 -10.25
N ASP A 274 -2.19 0.72 -9.11
CA ASP A 274 -0.88 1.01 -8.54
C ASP A 274 -0.10 -0.27 -8.24
N VAL A 275 1.22 -0.22 -8.38
CA VAL A 275 2.14 -1.22 -7.84
C VAL A 275 2.85 -0.62 -6.62
N VAL A 276 2.79 -1.31 -5.49
CA VAL A 276 3.37 -0.83 -4.23
C VAL A 276 4.15 -1.94 -3.53
N ASP A 277 5.06 -1.54 -2.62
CA ASP A 277 5.83 -2.48 -1.80
C ASP A 277 4.91 -3.48 -1.08
N PRO A 278 5.28 -4.77 -1.03
CA PRO A 278 4.47 -5.78 -0.37
C PRO A 278 4.40 -5.51 1.14
N ALA A 279 3.36 -6.04 1.79
CA ALA A 279 3.18 -5.85 3.24
C ALA A 279 4.26 -6.56 4.09
N HIS A 280 4.99 -7.49 3.50
CA HIS A 280 6.14 -8.19 4.07
C HIS A 280 7.03 -8.70 2.93
N ASP A 281 8.22 -9.24 3.24
CA ASP A 281 9.15 -9.84 2.28
C ASP A 281 8.44 -10.79 1.30
N SER A 282 8.48 -10.41 0.03
CA SER A 282 8.10 -11.20 -1.14
C SER A 282 8.96 -10.73 -2.31
N ASP A 283 9.20 -11.59 -3.28
CA ASP A 283 9.77 -11.23 -4.59
C ASP A 283 8.72 -10.65 -5.54
N HIS A 284 7.45 -10.66 -5.12
CA HIS A 284 6.34 -9.97 -5.77
C HIS A 284 5.93 -8.69 -5.02
N GLN A 285 5.67 -7.64 -5.78
CA GLN A 285 5.06 -6.38 -5.36
C GLN A 285 3.54 -6.55 -5.24
N GLU A 286 2.91 -5.70 -4.43
CA GLU A 286 1.46 -5.68 -4.27
C GLU A 286 0.84 -4.88 -5.42
N LEU A 287 -0.03 -5.50 -6.20
CA LEU A 287 -0.81 -4.82 -7.23
C LEU A 287 -2.14 -4.35 -6.62
N ARG A 288 -2.53 -3.10 -6.84
CA ARG A 288 -3.80 -2.53 -6.36
C ARG A 288 -4.60 -1.97 -7.49
N ILE A 289 -5.91 -2.19 -7.44
CA ILE A 289 -6.88 -1.52 -8.31
C ILE A 289 -7.88 -0.77 -7.42
N VAL A 290 -8.17 0.47 -7.82
CA VAL A 290 -9.15 1.32 -7.16
C VAL A 290 -10.35 1.47 -8.07
N ILE A 291 -11.51 1.11 -7.55
CA ILE A 291 -12.76 1.07 -8.32
C ILE A 291 -13.80 1.96 -7.62
N LYS A 292 -14.42 2.86 -8.38
CA LYS A 292 -15.47 3.74 -7.89
C LYS A 292 -16.75 2.93 -7.66
N THR A 293 -17.29 2.94 -6.44
CA THR A 293 -18.57 2.27 -6.17
C THR A 293 -19.74 3.24 -6.21
N LYS A 294 -20.85 2.82 -6.82
CA LYS A 294 -22.11 3.58 -6.82
C LYS A 294 -22.82 3.53 -5.48
N THR A 295 -22.67 2.41 -4.77
CA THR A 295 -23.23 2.18 -3.44
C THR A 295 -22.32 2.76 -2.37
N ASP A 296 -22.92 3.44 -1.39
CA ASP A 296 -22.23 3.77 -0.15
C ASP A 296 -21.84 2.47 0.55
N LEU A 297 -20.55 2.13 0.44
CA LEU A 297 -19.93 1.19 1.35
C LEU A 297 -19.87 1.91 2.69
N ASN A 298 -20.94 1.85 3.48
CA ASN A 298 -20.91 2.26 4.88
C ASN A 298 -19.73 1.55 5.55
N ARG A 299 -18.56 2.19 5.59
CA ARG A 299 -17.41 1.71 6.33
C ARG A 299 -17.83 1.85 7.78
N ILE A 300 -18.51 0.82 8.28
CA ILE A 300 -18.65 0.58 9.70
C ILE A 300 -17.21 0.59 10.19
N ARG A 301 -16.82 1.69 10.82
CA ARG A 301 -15.59 1.73 11.58
C ARG A 301 -15.86 0.78 12.73
N THR A 302 -15.60 -0.51 12.54
CA THR A 302 -15.45 -1.42 13.67
C THR A 302 -14.51 -0.70 14.63
N ARG A 303 -14.99 -0.49 15.87
CA ARG A 303 -14.21 0.24 16.86
C ARG A 303 -13.05 -0.65 17.24
N ILE A 304 -11.94 -0.55 16.51
CA ILE A 304 -10.78 -1.37 16.80
C ILE A 304 -10.08 -0.79 18.02
N TYR A 305 -10.08 -1.57 19.10
CA TYR A 305 -9.47 -1.21 20.37
C TYR A 305 -7.95 -1.49 20.41
N TYR A 306 -7.44 -2.45 19.63
CA TYR A 306 -6.03 -2.89 19.66
C TYR A 306 -5.50 -3.37 18.28
N PRO A 307 -4.18 -3.24 17.96
CA PRO A 307 -3.16 -2.51 18.69
C PRO A 307 -3.40 -1.01 18.69
N ILE A 308 -3.09 -0.40 19.83
CA ILE A 308 -3.05 1.04 20.00
C ILE A 308 -1.78 1.54 19.30
N GLN A 309 -1.95 2.44 18.33
CA GLN A 309 -0.82 3.07 17.65
C GLN A 309 -0.25 4.18 18.54
N SER A 310 1.00 4.03 18.97
CA SER A 310 1.72 5.00 19.78
C SER A 310 3.17 5.13 19.32
N GLY A 311 3.75 6.31 19.52
CA GLY A 311 5.19 6.54 19.34
C GLY A 311 6.04 5.95 20.48
N ARG A 312 5.42 5.53 21.58
CA ARG A 312 6.10 4.88 22.73
C ARG A 312 5.37 3.59 23.11
N PRO A 313 5.49 2.53 22.29
CA PRO A 313 4.69 1.31 22.45
C PRO A 313 4.91 0.60 23.79
N GLN A 314 6.11 0.68 24.37
CA GLN A 314 6.45 0.09 25.67
C GLN A 314 5.61 0.67 26.81
N ARG A 315 5.37 1.98 26.79
CA ARG A 315 4.54 2.65 27.80
C ARG A 315 3.07 2.24 27.69
N VAL A 316 2.57 2.14 26.46
CA VAL A 316 1.20 1.67 26.21
C VAL A 316 1.05 0.23 26.69
N GLN A 317 2.05 -0.62 26.42
CA GLN A 317 2.08 -1.99 26.93
C GLN A 317 2.03 -2.03 28.46
N ALA A 318 2.91 -1.30 29.15
CA ALA A 318 2.93 -1.27 30.62
C ALA A 318 1.58 -0.85 31.24
N LYS A 319 0.91 0.15 30.66
CA LYS A 319 -0.42 0.58 31.11
C LYS A 319 -1.52 -0.45 30.84
N ILE A 320 -1.42 -1.16 29.71
CA ILE A 320 -2.35 -2.27 29.43
C ILE A 320 -2.13 -3.38 30.44
N GLU A 321 -0.88 -3.75 30.72
CA GLU A 321 -0.52 -4.79 31.69
C GLU A 321 -1.03 -4.43 33.09
N GLU A 322 -0.75 -3.22 33.58
CA GLU A 322 -1.21 -2.72 34.90
C GLU A 322 -2.73 -2.83 35.07
N HIS A 323 -3.51 -2.32 34.10
CA HIS A 323 -4.97 -2.37 34.20
C HIS A 323 -5.53 -3.77 33.94
N LEU A 324 -4.87 -4.59 33.11
CA LEU A 324 -5.31 -5.94 32.82
C LEU A 324 -5.17 -6.82 34.07
N THR A 325 -4.10 -6.67 34.85
CA THR A 325 -3.94 -7.37 36.13
C THR A 325 -5.10 -7.08 37.07
N ILE A 326 -5.47 -5.80 37.25
CA ILE A 326 -6.61 -5.41 38.11
C ILE A 326 -7.93 -6.05 37.65
N LEU A 327 -8.17 -6.07 36.33
CA LEU A 327 -9.40 -6.64 35.77
C LEU A 327 -9.45 -8.17 35.90
N LEU A 328 -8.30 -8.85 35.82
CA LEU A 328 -8.22 -10.30 36.00
C LEU A 328 -8.39 -10.68 37.47
N ASP A 329 -7.77 -9.94 38.39
CA ASP A 329 -7.93 -10.17 39.84
C ASP A 329 -9.41 -10.03 40.27
N GLN A 330 -10.09 -8.99 39.78
CA GLN A 330 -11.53 -8.80 40.02
C GLN A 330 -12.39 -9.93 39.45
N PHE A 331 -12.03 -10.44 38.28
CA PHE A 331 -12.76 -11.53 37.65
C PHE A 331 -12.61 -12.85 38.40
N ASP A 332 -11.41 -13.13 38.94
CA ASP A 332 -11.14 -14.33 39.73
C ASP A 332 -11.88 -14.30 41.10
N GLU A 333 -12.14 -13.11 41.66
CA GLU A 333 -12.89 -12.94 42.92
C GLU A 333 -14.41 -13.14 42.76
N GLU A 334 -14.98 -12.91 41.57
CA GLU A 334 -16.43 -12.91 41.35
C GLU A 334 -17.07 -14.31 41.21
N GLY A 335 -16.28 -15.38 41.14
CA GLY A 335 -16.71 -16.79 41.29
C GLY A 335 -17.59 -17.41 40.19
N ASP A 336 -18.25 -16.61 39.34
CA ASP A 336 -19.07 -17.08 38.21
C ASP A 336 -18.41 -16.78 36.86
N LEU A 337 -17.46 -17.64 36.48
CA LEU A 337 -16.59 -17.46 35.32
C LEU A 337 -17.34 -17.35 33.98
N VAL A 338 -18.49 -18.02 33.84
CA VAL A 338 -19.21 -18.08 32.55
C VAL A 338 -20.07 -16.84 32.34
N ASN A 339 -20.78 -16.40 33.38
CA ASN A 339 -21.65 -15.22 33.27
C ASN A 339 -20.87 -13.90 33.28
N ASN A 340 -19.68 -13.87 33.89
CA ASN A 340 -18.86 -12.66 33.98
C ASN A 340 -17.89 -12.48 32.82
N TRP A 341 -17.71 -13.48 31.95
CA TRP A 341 -16.78 -13.40 30.81
C TRP A 341 -17.09 -12.23 29.87
N ASP A 342 -18.36 -12.04 29.53
CA ASP A 342 -18.80 -10.94 28.66
C ASP A 342 -18.59 -9.56 29.30
N ASN A 343 -18.65 -9.49 30.64
CA ASN A 343 -18.36 -8.27 31.39
C ASN A 343 -16.85 -8.00 31.40
N LEU A 344 -16.01 -9.01 31.62
CA LEU A 344 -14.56 -8.89 31.52
C LEU A 344 -14.13 -8.40 30.14
N VAL A 345 -14.66 -8.99 29.06
CA VAL A 345 -14.36 -8.56 27.68
C VAL A 345 -14.76 -7.10 27.46
N ARG A 346 -15.94 -6.68 27.94
CA ARG A 346 -16.39 -5.28 27.86
C ARG A 346 -15.47 -4.34 28.64
N ASN A 347 -15.05 -4.73 29.84
CA ASN A 347 -14.15 -3.93 30.69
C ASN A 347 -12.76 -3.79 30.07
N ILE A 348 -12.21 -4.87 29.48
CA ILE A 348 -10.95 -4.81 28.73
C ILE A 348 -11.07 -3.88 27.52
N GLN A 349 -12.18 -3.95 26.77
CA GLN A 349 -12.42 -3.04 25.65
C GLN A 349 -12.49 -1.57 26.09
N ALA A 350 -13.20 -1.27 27.20
CA ALA A 350 -13.27 0.07 27.77
C ALA A 350 -11.88 0.57 28.21
N MET A 351 -11.13 -0.26 28.93
CA MET A 351 -9.75 0.02 29.33
C MET A 351 -8.85 0.35 28.14
N LEU A 352 -8.93 -0.43 27.05
CA LEU A 352 -8.14 -0.18 25.84
C LEU A 352 -8.50 1.17 25.19
N VAL A 353 -9.77 1.59 25.25
CA VAL A 353 -10.18 2.94 24.81
C VAL A 353 -9.53 4.01 25.67
N GLU A 354 -9.56 3.85 26.99
CA GLU A 354 -9.00 4.83 27.93
C GLU A 354 -7.49 4.97 27.77
N VAL A 355 -6.76 3.86 27.70
CA VAL A 355 -5.31 3.87 27.46
C VAL A 355 -4.99 4.57 26.13
N ARG A 356 -5.74 4.28 25.07
CA ARG A 356 -5.59 4.95 23.77
C ARG A 356 -5.84 6.45 23.86
N GLN A 357 -6.90 6.86 24.56
CA GLN A 357 -7.24 8.28 24.72
C GLN A 357 -6.19 9.01 25.55
N ALA A 358 -5.71 8.41 26.64
CA ALA A 358 -4.66 8.96 27.49
C ALA A 358 -3.35 9.13 26.71
N ASP A 359 -2.93 8.12 25.95
CA ASP A 359 -1.73 8.18 25.12
C ASP A 359 -1.83 9.28 24.05
N ARG A 360 -3.00 9.40 23.39
CA ARG A 360 -3.25 10.44 22.40
C ARG A 360 -3.23 11.84 23.02
N LYS A 361 -3.89 12.04 24.17
CA LYS A 361 -3.89 13.33 24.89
C LYS A 361 -2.48 13.73 25.29
N GLN A 362 -1.68 12.79 25.81
CA GLN A 362 -0.32 13.06 26.25
C GLN A 362 0.62 13.35 25.08
N THR A 363 0.51 12.59 24.00
CA THR A 363 1.25 12.85 22.75
C THR A 363 0.90 14.23 22.20
N GLN A 364 -0.38 14.58 22.18
CA GLN A 364 -0.83 15.90 21.76
C GLN A 364 -0.30 17.01 22.68
N ARG A 365 -0.29 16.83 24.01
CA ARG A 365 0.30 17.78 24.96
C ARG A 365 1.80 17.95 24.74
N TYR A 366 2.54 16.86 24.55
CA TYR A 366 3.97 16.89 24.27
C TYR A 366 4.25 17.70 23.00
N TYR A 367 3.55 17.43 21.90
CA TYR A 367 3.74 18.18 20.66
C TYR A 367 3.21 19.61 20.73
N GLN A 368 2.16 19.89 21.51
CA GLN A 368 1.72 21.26 21.78
C GLN A 368 2.78 22.03 22.56
N LYS A 369 3.40 21.40 23.57
CA LYS A 369 4.50 21.96 24.36
C LYS A 369 5.73 22.20 23.49
N LEU A 370 6.12 21.22 22.68
CA LEU A 370 7.21 21.36 21.71
C LEU A 370 6.94 22.48 20.71
N ARG A 371 5.70 22.63 20.24
CA ARG A 371 5.28 23.76 19.39
C ARG A 371 5.28 25.10 20.09
N SER A 372 4.92 25.16 21.37
CA SER A 372 5.00 26.40 22.14
C SER A 372 6.44 26.77 22.48
N GLU A 373 7.31 25.79 22.72
CA GLU A 373 8.74 25.99 23.01
C GLU A 373 9.54 26.34 21.76
N THR A 374 9.17 25.80 20.60
CA THR A 374 9.74 26.18 19.29
C THR A 374 9.13 27.44 18.70
N ARG A 375 8.07 28.00 19.31
CA ARG A 375 7.55 29.31 18.95
C ARG A 375 8.45 30.38 19.58
N ILE A 376 9.32 30.96 18.77
CA ILE A 376 10.00 32.22 19.10
C ILE A 376 8.89 33.26 19.38
N PRO A 377 8.83 33.90 20.57
CA PRO A 377 7.88 34.97 20.82
C PRO A 377 8.18 36.11 19.83
N ARG A 378 7.16 36.51 19.07
CA ARG A 378 7.27 37.55 18.04
C ARG A 378 6.66 38.82 18.60
N GLU A 379 7.46 39.85 18.79
CA GLU A 379 7.02 41.09 19.42
C GLU A 379 6.60 42.13 18.37
N THR A 380 7.04 41.96 17.11
CA THR A 380 6.78 42.93 16.05
C THR A 380 6.06 42.34 14.83
N ARG A 381 5.25 43.18 14.15
CA ARG A 381 4.53 42.82 12.93
C ARG A 381 5.49 42.39 11.79
N ALA A 382 6.71 42.94 11.77
CA ALA A 382 7.73 42.62 10.78
C ALA A 382 8.24 41.17 10.94
N GLU A 383 8.47 40.71 12.17
CA GLU A 383 8.89 39.34 12.46
C GLU A 383 7.82 38.30 12.06
N ILE A 384 6.54 38.63 12.26
CA ILE A 384 5.42 37.78 11.85
C ILE A 384 5.36 37.64 10.32
N ILE A 385 5.62 38.73 9.59
CA ILE A 385 5.62 38.73 8.12
C ILE A 385 6.83 37.94 7.59
N GLN A 386 8.03 38.20 8.10
CA GLN A 386 9.24 37.46 7.70
C GLN A 386 9.13 35.97 7.97
N ASP A 387 8.51 35.56 9.07
CA ASP A 387 8.38 34.14 9.39
C ASP A 387 7.27 33.46 8.59
N ARG A 388 6.20 34.18 8.22
CA ARG A 388 5.22 33.69 7.24
C ARG A 388 5.85 33.52 5.87
N GLU A 389 6.73 34.44 5.47
CA GLU A 389 7.52 34.32 4.24
C GLU A 389 8.51 33.16 4.32
N ARG A 390 9.17 32.95 5.47
CA ARG A 390 10.07 31.83 5.69
C ARG A 390 9.33 30.49 5.69
N GLU A 391 8.18 30.39 6.33
CA GLU A 391 7.32 29.20 6.29
C GLU A 391 6.74 28.96 4.88
N ALA A 392 6.40 30.03 4.15
CA ALA A 392 5.95 29.93 2.77
C ALA A 392 7.10 29.48 1.86
N LYS A 393 8.32 30.00 2.06
CA LYS A 393 9.54 29.55 1.37
C LYS A 393 9.90 28.11 1.73
N LEU A 394 9.77 27.70 2.98
CA LEU A 394 9.99 26.31 3.40
C LEU A 394 8.90 25.37 2.85
N ARG A 395 7.64 25.82 2.77
CA ARG A 395 6.55 25.08 2.12
C ARG A 395 6.77 24.97 0.62
N ALA A 396 7.17 26.05 -0.04
CA ALA A 396 7.54 26.06 -1.44
C ALA A 396 8.76 25.16 -1.66
N ALA A 397 9.81 25.25 -0.85
CA ALA A 397 10.99 24.40 -0.93
C ALA A 397 10.70 22.92 -0.61
N ARG A 398 9.67 22.61 0.17
CA ARG A 398 9.22 21.23 0.42
C ARG A 398 8.29 20.70 -0.68
N SER A 399 7.40 21.53 -1.25
CA SER A 399 6.63 21.12 -2.43
C SER A 399 7.55 20.96 -3.64
N PHE A 400 8.54 21.84 -3.76
CA PHE A 400 9.61 21.81 -4.76
C PHE A 400 10.59 20.67 -4.49
N GLY A 401 10.94 20.40 -3.23
CA GLY A 401 11.80 19.28 -2.83
C GLY A 401 11.12 17.91 -3.00
N ASN A 402 9.80 17.82 -2.79
CA ASN A 402 9.04 16.62 -3.11
C ASN A 402 8.84 16.43 -4.62
N SER A 403 8.90 17.49 -5.44
CA SER A 403 8.95 17.36 -6.90
C SER A 403 10.37 17.14 -7.45
N LEU A 404 11.43 17.45 -6.69
CA LEU A 404 12.84 17.32 -7.10
C LEU A 404 13.54 16.07 -6.56
N ARG A 405 12.91 15.31 -5.66
CA ARG A 405 13.49 14.11 -5.02
C ARG A 405 13.53 12.86 -5.90
N ARG A 406 13.52 13.02 -7.22
CA ARG A 406 13.54 11.90 -8.15
C ARG A 406 14.65 12.14 -9.18
N SER A 407 15.87 11.81 -8.80
CA SER A 407 17.08 11.82 -9.65
C SER A 407 17.54 13.18 -10.21
N THR A 408 18.85 13.31 -10.43
CA THR A 408 19.48 14.43 -11.16
C THR A 408 18.89 14.64 -12.56
N GLU A 409 18.33 13.58 -13.14
CA GLU A 409 17.73 13.56 -14.47
C GLU A 409 16.38 14.29 -14.54
N GLU A 410 15.54 14.20 -13.50
CA GLU A 410 14.27 14.94 -13.46
C GLU A 410 14.49 16.42 -13.14
N ILE A 411 15.54 16.77 -12.39
CA ILE A 411 15.99 18.16 -12.24
C ILE A 411 16.35 18.74 -13.62
N ARG A 412 17.10 17.97 -14.44
CA ARG A 412 17.48 18.36 -15.80
C ARG A 412 16.26 18.52 -16.72
N ARG A 413 15.29 17.60 -16.66
CA ARG A 413 14.03 17.69 -17.43
C ARG A 413 13.15 18.85 -16.97
N PHE A 414 13.08 19.13 -15.68
CA PHE A 414 12.31 20.24 -15.12
C PHE A 414 12.85 21.60 -15.62
N TYR A 415 14.16 21.81 -15.58
CA TYR A 415 14.77 23.01 -16.15
C TYR A 415 14.55 23.08 -17.66
N LYS A 416 14.70 21.98 -18.39
CA LYS A 416 14.45 21.95 -19.84
C LYS A 416 12.97 22.24 -20.21
N LYS A 417 12.02 21.87 -19.35
CA LYS A 417 10.57 22.04 -19.55
C LYS A 417 10.07 23.44 -19.21
N ASN A 418 10.67 24.11 -18.22
CA ASN A 418 10.17 25.39 -17.70
C ASN A 418 11.06 26.59 -18.05
N SER A 419 12.26 26.37 -18.59
CA SER A 419 13.07 27.43 -19.16
C SER A 419 12.62 27.68 -20.60
N GLU A 420 11.75 28.66 -20.83
CA GLU A 420 11.63 29.31 -22.14
C GLU A 420 12.89 30.17 -22.35
N TRP A 421 13.98 29.54 -22.80
CA TRP A 421 15.28 30.20 -23.00
C TRP A 421 15.25 31.40 -23.95
N GLN A 422 14.21 31.50 -24.79
CA GLN A 422 14.01 32.64 -25.69
C GLN A 422 13.25 33.81 -25.06
N ARG A 423 12.64 33.64 -23.88
CA ARG A 423 11.72 34.64 -23.32
C ARG A 423 12.18 35.25 -22.00
N ASP A 424 12.91 34.51 -21.16
CA ASP A 424 13.33 35.00 -19.85
C ASP A 424 14.86 35.20 -19.77
N GLN A 425 15.25 36.44 -20.07
CA GLN A 425 16.51 37.16 -19.83
C GLN A 425 17.81 36.63 -20.49
N PRO A 426 18.54 37.50 -21.24
CA PRO A 426 19.87 37.19 -21.70
C PRO A 426 20.81 37.09 -20.48
N ILE A 427 21.39 35.91 -20.27
CA ILE A 427 22.52 35.77 -19.36
C ILE A 427 23.64 36.63 -19.95
N SER A 428 23.84 37.83 -19.40
CA SER A 428 24.82 38.79 -19.92
C SER A 428 26.24 38.50 -19.43
N SER A 429 26.38 37.71 -18.36
CA SER A 429 27.68 37.28 -17.84
C SER A 429 27.54 36.00 -17.01
N ILE A 430 28.55 35.13 -17.10
CA ILE A 430 28.70 33.93 -16.29
C ILE A 430 29.97 34.14 -15.46
N GLN A 431 29.84 34.10 -14.14
CA GLN A 431 31.01 34.09 -13.26
C GLN A 431 31.62 32.69 -13.24
N PRO A 432 32.93 32.55 -13.50
CA PRO A 432 33.57 31.25 -13.48
C PRO A 432 33.55 30.62 -12.09
N SER A 433 33.41 29.30 -12.05
CA SER A 433 33.64 28.52 -10.84
C SER A 433 35.12 28.61 -10.40
N PRO A 434 35.44 28.50 -9.09
CA PRO A 434 36.80 28.68 -8.59
C PRO A 434 37.80 27.74 -9.29
N GLY A 435 38.78 28.31 -9.98
CA GLY A 435 39.80 27.57 -10.75
C GLY A 435 39.56 27.47 -12.26
N HIS A 436 38.39 27.88 -12.75
CA HIS A 436 38.12 28.05 -14.18
C HIS A 436 38.36 29.51 -14.61
N PHE A 437 38.96 29.71 -15.78
CA PHE A 437 39.18 31.03 -16.37
C PHE A 437 38.70 31.03 -17.83
N TYR A 438 37.86 32.00 -18.18
CA TYR A 438 37.38 32.21 -19.54
C TYR A 438 38.15 33.34 -20.20
N ALA A 439 38.55 33.16 -21.46
CA ALA A 439 39.03 34.26 -22.28
C ALA A 439 37.89 35.27 -22.48
N ALA A 440 38.21 36.58 -22.44
CA ALA A 440 37.22 37.66 -22.41
C ALA A 440 36.32 37.70 -23.66
N ASP A 441 36.76 37.08 -24.76
CA ASP A 441 36.11 36.96 -26.05
C ASP A 441 35.29 35.67 -26.23
N LEU A 442 35.37 34.71 -25.30
CA LEU A 442 34.62 33.45 -25.43
C LEU A 442 33.10 33.71 -25.34
N PRO A 443 32.28 33.23 -26.30
CA PRO A 443 30.83 33.42 -26.29
C PRO A 443 30.19 32.88 -25.01
N THR A 444 29.14 33.55 -24.52
CA THR A 444 28.47 33.19 -23.26
C THR A 444 27.91 31.77 -23.30
N GLU A 445 27.48 31.31 -24.47
CA GLU A 445 26.96 29.97 -24.72
C GLU A 445 28.03 28.90 -24.47
N GLU A 446 29.27 29.16 -24.91
CA GLU A 446 30.40 28.25 -24.72
C GLU A 446 30.90 28.25 -23.28
N ARG A 447 30.92 29.42 -22.62
CA ARG A 447 31.19 29.51 -21.17
C ARG A 447 30.17 28.69 -20.38
N MET A 448 28.90 28.76 -20.76
CA MET A 448 27.83 28.00 -20.12
C MET A 448 27.97 26.49 -20.34
N ALA A 449 28.25 26.07 -21.57
CA ALA A 449 28.48 24.67 -21.90
C ALA A 449 29.70 24.09 -21.15
N SER A 450 30.76 24.89 -20.97
CA SER A 450 31.95 24.50 -20.21
C SER A 450 31.65 24.28 -18.73
N GLU A 451 30.92 25.18 -18.07
CA GLU A 451 30.52 24.99 -16.65
C GLU A 451 29.59 23.78 -16.48
N TRP A 452 28.70 23.52 -17.45
CA TRP A 452 27.72 22.43 -17.38
C TRP A 452 28.27 21.04 -17.71
N ASN A 453 29.41 20.94 -18.38
CA ASN A 453 30.04 19.64 -18.65
C ASN A 453 30.77 19.07 -17.42
N HIS A 454 31.00 19.87 -16.38
CA HIS A 454 31.70 19.46 -15.16
C HIS A 454 30.78 19.17 -13.96
N ILE A 455 29.46 19.33 -14.13
CA ILE A 455 28.39 18.96 -13.16
C ILE A 455 27.65 17.75 -13.72
#